data_AF-A0AAW7TLL5-F1
#
_entry.id   AF-A0AAW7TLL5-F1
#
_cell.length_a   1.000
_cell.length_b   1.000
_cell.length_c   1.000
_cell.angle_alpha   90.00
_cell.angle_beta   90.00
_cell.angle_gamma   90.00
#
_symmetry.space_group_name_H-M   'P 1'
#
loop_
_entity.id
_entity.type
_entity.pdbx_description
1 polymer ?
#
loop_
_entity_poly.entity_id
_entity_poly.type
_entity_poly.pdbx_seq_one_letter_code
_entity_poly.pdbx_strand_id
1 'polypeptide(L)'
;NSHLPPSSDRFEKKRSSREPSGKKPGGQEGHEGTTLCQVEHPHHRVVHRVHTCQGCGASLRDVKPFKVDVRQVFDLPPVTMEVTQHEREVKSCPHCRCVQQAEFPSHVTNHVQYGPRLTALVVYLYNIQMIPYQRLRDMMEELYQHPISTGTLVNMVKRGREALEPNMDIIEEALLPSDILHVDETSLRIDGKQAWVHVACTSAYTYLAPHASRGKKATDEIGILPQYKGTMMKSGFFHNIM
;
A
#
# COMPACT_ATOMS: atom_id res chain seq x y z
N ASN A 1 -45.48 11.68 -9.22
CA ASN A 1 -45.35 11.57 -7.75
C ASN A 1 -45.64 10.15 -7.31
N SER A 2 -44.60 9.34 -7.15
CA SER A 2 -44.70 7.96 -6.65
C SER A 2 -44.90 7.97 -5.13
N HIS A 3 -46.05 7.48 -4.67
CA HIS A 3 -46.48 7.43 -3.28
C HIS A 3 -45.86 6.23 -2.52
N LEU A 4 -44.54 6.15 -2.41
CA LEU A 4 -43.89 5.16 -1.52
C LEU A 4 -42.83 5.82 -0.63
N PRO A 5 -42.85 5.59 0.69
CA PRO A 5 -41.83 6.12 1.59
C PRO A 5 -40.49 5.39 1.42
N PRO A 6 -39.34 6.07 1.62
CA PRO A 6 -37.99 5.53 1.39
C PRO A 6 -37.63 4.26 2.18
N SER A 7 -38.38 3.94 3.24
CA SER A 7 -38.20 2.75 4.08
C SER A 7 -38.90 1.49 3.55
N SER A 8 -39.55 1.58 2.37
CA SER A 8 -40.36 0.49 1.79
C SER A 8 -39.61 -0.35 0.76
N ASP A 9 -38.30 -0.16 0.60
CA ASP A 9 -37.46 -1.00 -0.25
C ASP A 9 -37.48 -2.44 0.28
N ARG A 10 -38.40 -3.25 -0.26
CA ARG A 10 -38.42 -4.70 -0.10
C ARG A 10 -37.31 -5.27 -0.98
N PHE A 11 -36.05 -5.13 -0.53
CA PHE A 11 -35.00 -6.00 -1.03
C PHE A 11 -35.36 -7.42 -0.58
N GLU A 12 -35.88 -8.23 -1.51
CA GLU A 12 -35.98 -9.67 -1.29
C GLU A 12 -34.63 -10.18 -0.80
N LYS A 13 -34.62 -10.96 0.28
CA LYS A 13 -33.40 -11.66 0.73
C LYS A 13 -32.96 -12.57 -0.41
N LYS A 14 -31.97 -12.14 -1.18
CA LYS A 14 -31.33 -12.94 -2.24
C LYS A 14 -30.87 -14.24 -1.59
N ARG A 15 -31.50 -15.36 -1.97
CA ARG A 15 -31.03 -16.69 -1.58
C ARG A 15 -29.67 -16.90 -2.24
N SER A 16 -28.69 -17.37 -1.46
CA SER A 16 -27.36 -17.68 -1.98
C SER A 16 -27.47 -18.66 -3.15
N SER A 17 -27.00 -18.26 -4.32
CA SER A 17 -26.85 -19.14 -5.49
C SER A 17 -25.61 -20.04 -5.40
N ARG A 18 -24.83 -19.92 -4.33
CA ARG A 18 -23.65 -20.76 -4.11
C ARG A 18 -24.08 -22.16 -3.72
N GLU A 19 -23.61 -23.14 -4.48
CA GLU A 19 -23.70 -24.54 -4.08
C GLU A 19 -22.88 -24.77 -2.78
N PRO A 20 -23.38 -25.58 -1.83
CA PRO A 20 -22.61 -25.97 -0.68
C PRO A 20 -21.34 -26.68 -1.13
N SER A 21 -20.17 -26.15 -0.76
CA SER A 21 -18.89 -26.69 -1.23
C SER A 21 -18.61 -28.13 -0.76
N GLY A 22 -19.37 -28.64 0.22
CA GLY A 22 -19.13 -29.94 0.87
C GLY A 22 -17.81 -30.03 1.64
N LYS A 23 -17.01 -28.96 1.62
CA LYS A 23 -15.69 -28.91 2.23
C LYS A 23 -15.82 -28.75 3.75
N LYS A 24 -15.00 -29.50 4.48
CA LYS A 24 -14.92 -29.36 5.95
C LYS A 24 -14.40 -27.95 6.28
N PRO A 25 -14.89 -27.32 7.37
CA PRO A 25 -14.29 -26.11 7.90
C PRO A 25 -12.81 -26.33 8.21
N GLY A 26 -11.93 -25.44 7.74
CA GLY A 26 -10.48 -25.51 7.95
C GLY A 26 -9.67 -25.64 6.65
N GLY A 27 -8.35 -25.80 6.81
CA GLY A 27 -7.43 -26.04 5.70
C GLY A 27 -7.85 -27.27 4.91
N GLN A 28 -7.88 -27.13 3.60
CA GLN A 28 -8.25 -28.24 2.72
C GLN A 28 -7.12 -29.26 2.66
N GLU A 29 -7.46 -30.52 2.41
CA GLU A 29 -6.48 -31.59 2.23
C GLU A 29 -5.53 -31.21 1.07
N GLY A 30 -4.22 -31.18 1.33
CA GLY A 30 -3.20 -30.69 0.40
C GLY A 30 -2.84 -29.20 0.51
N HIS A 31 -3.47 -28.42 1.40
CA HIS A 31 -3.04 -27.05 1.67
C HIS A 31 -1.73 -27.04 2.45
N GLU A 32 -0.66 -26.48 1.88
CA GLU A 32 0.59 -26.28 2.60
C GLU A 32 0.38 -25.33 3.77
N GLY A 33 0.60 -25.81 4.99
CA GLY A 33 0.58 -24.97 6.18
C GLY A 33 1.88 -24.20 6.32
N THR A 34 1.80 -22.88 6.45
CA THR A 34 2.95 -22.05 6.81
C THR A 34 3.01 -21.89 8.33
N THR A 35 4.02 -22.50 8.96
CA THR A 35 4.31 -22.33 10.39
C THR A 35 5.39 -21.25 10.55
N LEU A 36 5.24 -20.35 11.52
CA LEU A 36 6.29 -19.40 11.87
C LEU A 36 7.51 -20.16 12.42
N CYS A 37 8.64 -20.06 11.74
CA CYS A 37 9.88 -20.77 12.09
C CYS A 37 10.86 -19.85 12.83
N GLN A 38 11.70 -20.44 13.69
CA GLN A 38 12.84 -19.73 14.26
C GLN A 38 13.83 -19.35 13.16
N VAL A 39 14.42 -18.17 13.28
CA VAL A 39 15.51 -17.70 12.41
C VAL A 39 16.87 -18.05 13.01
N GLU A 40 17.84 -18.35 12.16
CA GLU A 40 19.22 -18.64 12.59
C GLU A 40 19.90 -17.40 13.19
N HIS A 41 19.60 -16.21 12.65
CA HIS A 41 20.24 -14.95 13.02
C HIS A 41 19.21 -13.94 13.54
N PRO A 42 18.86 -13.97 14.85
CA PRO A 42 17.97 -12.98 15.43
C PRO A 42 18.67 -11.62 15.57
N HIS A 43 17.91 -10.52 15.42
CA HIS A 43 18.44 -9.15 15.57
C HIS A 43 19.08 -8.89 16.94
N HIS A 44 18.54 -9.51 17.99
CA HIS A 44 19.02 -9.40 19.36
C HIS A 44 19.03 -10.77 20.05
N ARG A 45 20.03 -11.02 20.90
CA ARG A 45 20.13 -12.24 21.70
C ARG A 45 20.24 -11.89 23.18
N VAL A 46 19.25 -12.30 23.96
CA VAL A 46 19.24 -12.14 25.42
C VAL A 46 19.49 -13.50 26.06
N VAL A 47 20.53 -13.60 26.89
CA VAL A 47 20.87 -14.84 27.61
C VAL A 47 20.45 -14.69 29.07
N HIS A 48 19.44 -15.43 29.48
CA HIS A 48 19.01 -15.51 30.88
C HIS A 48 19.92 -16.50 31.62
N ARG A 49 20.83 -15.98 32.47
CA ARG A 49 21.81 -16.80 33.20
C ARG A 49 21.26 -17.26 34.54
N VAL A 50 21.52 -18.51 34.89
CA VAL A 50 21.27 -19.03 36.24
C VAL A 50 22.50 -18.73 37.09
N HIS A 51 22.35 -17.91 38.13
CA HIS A 51 23.47 -17.51 38.98
C HIS A 51 23.60 -18.31 40.27
N THR A 52 22.49 -18.88 40.74
CA THR A 52 22.42 -19.53 42.04
C THR A 52 21.53 -20.76 41.96
N CYS A 53 21.96 -21.86 42.58
CA CYS A 53 21.15 -23.06 42.75
C CYS A 53 20.03 -22.78 43.75
N GLN A 54 18.77 -22.97 43.34
CA GLN A 54 17.61 -22.78 44.22
C GLN A 54 17.50 -23.85 45.33
N GLY A 55 18.15 -25.01 45.17
CA GLY A 55 18.12 -26.09 46.16
C GLY A 55 19.14 -25.94 47.30
N CYS A 56 20.38 -25.60 46.98
CA CYS A 56 21.47 -25.54 47.98
C CYS A 56 22.15 -24.16 48.10
N GLY A 57 21.74 -23.16 47.31
CA GLY A 57 22.31 -21.81 47.35
C GLY A 57 23.70 -21.67 46.72
N ALA A 58 24.29 -22.75 46.20
CA ALA A 58 25.61 -22.69 45.55
C ALA A 58 25.61 -21.75 44.33
N SER A 59 26.74 -21.06 44.11
CA SER A 59 26.95 -20.22 42.94
C SER A 59 27.08 -21.07 41.67
N LEU A 60 26.38 -20.66 40.61
CA LEU A 60 26.42 -21.27 39.28
C LEU A 60 27.00 -20.32 38.22
N ARG A 61 27.56 -19.17 38.64
CA ARG A 61 28.04 -18.12 37.73
C ARG A 61 29.10 -18.60 36.72
N ASP A 62 29.97 -19.51 37.16
CA ASP A 62 31.08 -20.04 36.36
C ASP A 62 30.81 -21.47 35.84
N VAL A 63 29.61 -21.99 36.08
CA VAL A 63 29.21 -23.32 35.62
C VAL A 63 28.68 -23.21 34.18
N LYS A 64 29.24 -24.00 33.26
CA LYS A 64 28.76 -24.05 31.87
C LYS A 64 27.35 -24.66 31.80
N PRO A 65 26.44 -24.12 30.97
CA PRO A 65 25.10 -24.68 30.83
C PRO A 65 25.17 -26.08 30.19
N PHE A 66 24.41 -27.02 30.75
CA PHE A 66 24.25 -28.36 30.17
C PHE A 66 23.40 -28.33 28.88
N LYS A 67 22.38 -27.47 28.84
CA LYS A 67 21.49 -27.25 27.70
C LYS A 67 21.11 -25.77 27.64
N VAL A 68 20.90 -25.26 26.43
CA VAL A 68 20.26 -23.95 26.20
C VAL A 68 18.91 -24.20 25.53
N ASP A 69 17.83 -23.77 26.17
CA ASP A 69 16.50 -23.74 25.57
C ASP A 69 16.33 -22.40 24.84
N VAL A 70 15.80 -22.43 23.61
CA VAL A 70 15.72 -21.25 22.74
C VAL A 70 14.28 -20.98 22.36
N ARG A 71 13.83 -19.75 22.63
CA ARG A 71 12.55 -19.20 22.17
C ARG A 71 12.82 -17.88 21.47
N GLN A 72 12.07 -17.59 20.41
CA GLN A 72 12.16 -16.34 19.68
C GLN A 72 10.82 -15.62 19.71
N VAL A 73 10.88 -14.30 19.86
CA VAL A 73 9.75 -13.40 19.79
C VAL A 73 9.93 -12.54 18.55
N PHE A 74 8.95 -12.59 17.64
CA PHE A 74 8.87 -11.72 16.48
C PHE A 74 7.99 -10.55 16.87
N ASP A 75 8.57 -9.37 16.99
CA ASP A 75 7.87 -8.16 17.40
C ASP A 75 8.32 -6.98 16.54
N LEU A 76 7.51 -5.91 16.56
CA LEU A 76 7.83 -4.67 15.88
C LEU A 76 8.82 -3.86 16.72
N PRO A 77 9.83 -3.20 16.11
CA PRO A 77 10.61 -2.21 16.82
C PRO A 77 9.69 -1.03 17.23
N PRO A 78 10.10 -0.21 18.22
CA PRO A 78 9.39 1.01 18.57
C PRO A 78 9.12 1.86 17.32
N VAL A 79 7.86 2.27 17.15
CA VAL A 79 7.41 3.07 16.01
C VAL A 79 7.53 4.55 16.37
N THR A 80 8.53 5.23 15.80
CA THR A 80 8.80 6.64 16.10
C THR A 80 9.06 7.46 14.84
N MET A 81 8.67 8.74 14.87
CA MET A 81 9.03 9.70 13.82
C MET A 81 10.49 10.15 14.00
N GLU A 82 11.31 9.95 12.97
CA GLU A 82 12.69 10.45 12.95
C GLU A 82 12.75 11.82 12.27
N VAL A 83 13.37 12.80 12.92
CA VAL A 83 13.56 14.16 12.40
C VAL A 83 15.06 14.41 12.18
N THR A 84 15.44 14.70 10.94
CA THR A 84 16.81 15.10 10.59
C THR A 84 16.85 16.61 10.37
N GLN A 85 17.66 17.31 11.15
CA GLN A 85 17.93 18.74 10.95
C GLN A 85 19.06 18.88 9.93
N HIS A 86 18.79 19.60 8.84
CA HIS A 86 19.81 19.97 7.86
C HIS A 86 20.27 21.40 8.12
N GLU A 87 21.55 21.57 8.42
CA GLU A 87 22.19 22.88 8.59
C GLU A 87 23.15 23.15 7.46
N ARG A 88 23.26 24.42 7.07
CA ARG A 88 24.30 24.90 6.18
C ARG A 88 25.08 25.99 6.87
N GLU A 89 26.39 25.98 6.69
CA GLU A 89 27.21 27.10 7.11
C GLU A 89 26.97 28.30 6.19
N VAL A 90 26.96 29.50 6.77
CA VAL A 90 26.99 30.77 6.06
C VAL A 90 28.14 31.58 6.64
N LYS A 91 29.16 31.88 5.84
CA LYS A 91 30.41 32.52 6.29
C LYS A 91 30.71 33.74 5.42
N SER A 92 31.18 34.82 6.04
CA SER A 92 31.77 35.95 5.31
C SER A 92 33.26 35.71 5.11
N CYS A 93 33.75 35.81 3.87
CA CYS A 93 35.17 35.70 3.57
C CYS A 93 35.93 36.85 4.26
N PRO A 94 36.98 36.58 5.07
CA PRO A 94 37.70 37.64 5.79
C PRO A 94 38.44 38.61 4.85
N HIS A 95 38.76 38.18 3.63
CA HIS A 95 39.53 38.98 2.66
C HIS A 95 38.65 39.89 1.80
N CYS A 96 37.60 39.36 1.18
CA CYS A 96 36.74 40.11 0.25
C CYS A 96 35.34 40.42 0.80
N ARG A 97 35.02 39.97 2.01
CA ARG A 97 33.70 40.11 2.68
C ARG A 97 32.52 39.44 1.97
N CYS A 98 32.71 38.81 0.81
CA CYS A 98 31.69 38.02 0.13
C CYS A 98 31.14 36.91 1.05
N VAL A 99 29.82 36.74 1.04
CA VAL A 99 29.12 35.69 1.79
C VAL A 99 29.15 34.40 0.98
N GLN A 100 29.59 33.32 1.62
CA GLN A 100 29.57 31.96 1.09
C GLN A 100 28.60 31.14 1.90
N GLN A 101 27.89 30.22 1.25
CA GLN A 101 26.99 29.29 1.92
C GLN A 101 27.08 27.90 1.30
N ALA A 102 26.97 26.86 2.12
CA ALA A 102 26.81 25.50 1.61
C ALA A 102 25.42 25.32 0.99
N GLU A 103 25.30 24.39 0.05
CA GLU A 103 24.01 24.02 -0.54
C GLU A 103 23.33 22.94 0.28
N PHE A 104 21.99 22.97 0.32
CA PHE A 104 21.23 21.84 0.83
C PHE A 104 21.15 20.73 -0.21
N PRO A 105 21.02 19.45 0.20
CA PRO A 105 20.70 18.37 -0.72
C PRO A 105 19.43 18.68 -1.53
N SER A 106 19.36 18.24 -2.79
CA SER A 106 18.26 18.56 -3.71
C SER A 106 16.85 18.16 -3.22
N HIS A 107 16.75 17.19 -2.32
CA HIS A 107 15.49 16.74 -1.74
C HIS A 107 15.03 17.56 -0.53
N VAL A 108 15.87 18.44 0.02
CA VAL A 108 15.54 19.34 1.14
C VAL A 108 15.17 20.70 0.55
N THR A 109 13.89 20.86 0.23
CA THR A 109 13.38 22.00 -0.56
C THR A 109 12.61 23.01 0.28
N ASN A 110 12.17 22.64 1.49
CA ASN A 110 11.41 23.50 2.39
C ASN A 110 12.06 23.55 3.77
N HIS A 111 11.76 24.61 4.54
CA HIS A 111 12.24 24.76 5.92
C HIS A 111 11.86 23.58 6.83
N VAL A 112 10.65 23.04 6.66
CA VAL A 112 10.16 21.83 7.32
C VAL A 112 9.38 21.03 6.29
N GLN A 113 9.66 19.73 6.17
CA GLN A 113 8.97 18.86 5.22
C GLN A 113 8.91 17.42 5.72
N TYR A 114 7.92 16.69 5.22
CA TYR A 114 7.84 15.25 5.41
C TYR A 114 8.70 14.51 4.39
N GLY A 115 9.41 13.48 4.87
CA GLY A 115 10.30 12.67 4.06
C GLY A 115 9.59 11.69 3.10
N PRO A 116 10.34 11.09 2.17
CA PRO A 116 9.79 10.17 1.16
C PRO A 116 9.24 8.88 1.77
N ARG A 117 9.86 8.33 2.83
CA ARG A 117 9.38 7.09 3.50
C ARG A 117 7.97 7.23 4.06
N LEU A 118 7.70 8.32 4.76
CA LEU A 118 6.36 8.60 5.29
C LEU A 118 5.35 8.81 4.16
N THR A 119 5.73 9.55 3.12
CA THR A 119 4.87 9.79 1.96
C THR A 119 4.50 8.47 1.27
N ALA A 120 5.47 7.57 1.06
CA ALA A 120 5.23 6.25 0.47
C ALA A 120 4.27 5.39 1.32
N LEU A 121 4.45 5.39 2.65
CA LEU A 121 3.56 4.69 3.57
C LEU A 121 2.12 5.21 3.46
N VAL A 122 1.93 6.53 3.47
CA VAL A 122 0.61 7.17 3.32
C VAL A 122 -0.04 6.81 1.98
N VAL A 123 0.71 6.87 0.88
CA VAL A 123 0.23 6.51 -0.46
C VAL A 123 -0.22 5.05 -0.51
N TYR A 124 0.55 4.13 0.07
CA TYR A 124 0.22 2.72 0.14
C TYR A 124 -1.05 2.46 0.96
N LEU A 125 -1.12 3.01 2.18
CA LEU A 125 -2.27 2.81 3.07
C LEU A 125 -3.56 3.38 2.49
N TYR A 126 -3.47 4.53 1.80
CA TYR A 126 -4.62 5.13 1.16
C TYR A 126 -5.07 4.37 -0.09
N ASN A 127 -4.17 4.07 -1.03
CA ASN A 127 -4.55 3.51 -2.34
C ASN A 127 -4.67 1.99 -2.36
N ILE A 128 -3.85 1.27 -1.58
CA ILE A 128 -3.83 -0.20 -1.59
C ILE A 128 -4.67 -0.76 -0.44
N GLN A 129 -4.51 -0.20 0.77
CA GLN A 129 -5.29 -0.63 1.93
C GLN A 129 -6.64 0.09 2.05
N MET A 130 -6.92 1.06 1.17
CA MET A 130 -8.21 1.76 1.07
C MET A 130 -8.65 2.42 2.38
N ILE A 131 -7.69 2.91 3.18
CA ILE A 131 -7.98 3.57 4.46
C ILE A 131 -8.45 5.01 4.19
N PRO A 132 -9.67 5.41 4.58
CA PRO A 132 -10.15 6.77 4.38
C PRO A 132 -9.29 7.79 5.14
N TYR A 133 -9.14 9.00 4.60
CA TYR A 133 -8.23 10.02 5.16
C TYR A 133 -8.40 10.28 6.66
N GLN A 134 -9.64 10.31 7.15
CA GLN A 134 -9.92 10.50 8.56
C GLN A 134 -9.32 9.38 9.42
N ARG A 135 -9.52 8.12 9.02
CA ARG A 135 -8.96 6.95 9.70
C ARG A 135 -7.44 6.89 9.56
N LEU A 136 -6.92 7.31 8.40
CA LEU A 136 -5.48 7.36 8.17
C LEU A 136 -4.81 8.39 9.07
N ARG A 137 -5.40 9.57 9.23
CA ARG A 137 -4.96 10.58 10.19
C ARG A 137 -4.92 10.03 11.60
N ASP A 138 -6.05 9.48 12.07
CA ASP A 138 -6.17 8.98 13.44
C ASP A 138 -5.15 7.86 13.69
N MET A 139 -4.93 6.98 12.71
CA MET A 139 -3.90 5.94 12.79
C MET A 139 -2.47 6.50 12.85
N MET A 140 -2.15 7.56 12.10
CA MET A 140 -0.83 8.20 12.17
C MET A 140 -0.58 8.81 13.56
N GLU A 141 -1.61 9.44 14.15
CA GLU A 141 -1.53 10.00 15.50
C GLU A 141 -1.38 8.90 16.56
N GLU A 142 -2.17 7.82 16.49
CA GLU A 142 -2.12 6.74 17.48
C GLU A 142 -0.83 5.92 17.42
N LEU A 143 -0.34 5.60 16.22
CA LEU A 143 0.84 4.72 16.06
C LEU A 143 2.16 5.47 16.17
N TYR A 144 2.23 6.71 15.67
CA TYR A 144 3.47 7.48 15.60
C TYR A 144 3.51 8.66 16.57
N GLN A 145 2.43 8.90 17.33
CA GLN A 145 2.27 10.06 18.22
C GLN A 145 2.51 11.39 17.48
N HIS A 146 2.21 11.40 16.18
CA HIS A 146 2.52 12.50 15.27
C HIS A 146 1.28 12.91 14.48
N PRO A 147 0.55 13.96 14.92
CA PRO A 147 -0.66 14.39 14.24
C PRO A 147 -0.37 14.99 12.86
N ILE A 148 -1.06 14.49 11.83
CA ILE A 148 -0.93 14.95 10.44
C ILE A 148 -2.28 15.45 9.94
N SER A 149 -2.36 16.68 9.43
CA SER A 149 -3.63 17.19 8.91
C SER A 149 -4.12 16.40 7.69
N THR A 150 -5.44 16.31 7.51
CA THR A 150 -6.05 15.70 6.31
C THR A 150 -5.55 16.36 5.02
N GLY A 151 -5.39 17.68 4.99
CA GLY A 151 -4.85 18.39 3.83
C GLY A 151 -3.42 17.98 3.50
N THR A 152 -2.58 17.73 4.51
CA THR A 152 -1.24 17.19 4.32
C THR A 152 -1.26 15.78 3.72
N LEU A 153 -2.16 14.91 4.20
CA LEU A 153 -2.31 13.56 3.63
C LEU A 153 -2.75 13.61 2.15
N VAL A 154 -3.70 14.49 1.81
CA VAL A 154 -4.11 14.73 0.42
C VAL A 154 -2.92 15.18 -0.43
N ASN A 155 -2.11 16.12 0.08
CA ASN A 155 -0.91 16.59 -0.62
C ASN A 155 0.17 15.51 -0.76
N MET A 156 0.29 14.58 0.20
CA MET A 156 1.16 13.41 0.09
C MET A 156 0.71 12.48 -1.04
N VAL A 157 -0.59 12.16 -1.09
CA VAL A 157 -1.16 11.32 -2.15
C VAL A 157 -1.01 11.98 -3.53
N LYS A 158 -1.26 13.29 -3.62
CA LYS A 158 -1.07 14.07 -4.85
C LYS A 158 0.37 14.02 -5.37
N ARG A 159 1.36 14.25 -4.49
CA ARG A 159 2.79 14.14 -4.85
C ARG A 159 3.16 12.72 -5.29
N GLY A 160 2.60 11.71 -4.63
CA GLY A 160 2.77 10.31 -5.03
C GLY A 160 2.25 10.04 -6.44
N ARG A 161 1.06 10.55 -6.77
CA ARG A 161 0.51 10.46 -8.13
C ARG A 161 1.42 11.14 -9.15
N GLU A 162 1.83 12.38 -8.90
CA GLU A 162 2.71 13.14 -9.80
C GLU A 162 4.05 12.43 -10.05
N ALA A 163 4.63 11.79 -9.02
CA ALA A 163 5.85 11.02 -9.16
C ALA A 163 5.68 9.71 -9.95
N LEU A 164 4.45 9.17 -10.00
CA LEU A 164 4.13 7.92 -10.70
C LEU A 164 3.53 8.13 -12.09
N GLU A 165 3.18 9.37 -12.46
CA GLU A 165 2.58 9.70 -13.76
C GLU A 165 3.37 9.14 -14.95
N PRO A 166 4.72 9.23 -15.00
CA PRO A 166 5.50 8.67 -16.11
C PRO A 166 5.40 7.14 -16.24
N ASN A 167 4.97 6.44 -15.19
CA ASN A 167 4.79 4.98 -15.25
C ASN A 167 3.53 4.58 -16.03
N MET A 168 2.59 5.50 -16.27
CA MET A 168 1.39 5.20 -17.05
C MET A 168 1.76 4.86 -18.50
N ASP A 169 2.73 5.57 -19.08
CA ASP A 169 3.25 5.30 -20.43
C ASP A 169 3.88 3.90 -20.49
N ILE A 170 4.65 3.51 -19.48
CA ILE A 170 5.27 2.18 -19.37
C ILE A 170 4.20 1.08 -19.32
N ILE A 171 3.12 1.31 -18.57
CA ILE A 171 2.01 0.36 -18.47
C ILE A 171 1.31 0.24 -19.82
N GLU A 172 1.01 1.36 -20.49
CA GLU A 172 0.40 1.36 -21.83
C GLU A 172 1.27 0.61 -22.84
N GLU A 173 2.56 0.94 -22.93
CA GLU A 173 3.53 0.28 -23.81
C GLU A 173 3.64 -1.23 -23.56
N ALA A 174 3.48 -1.67 -22.30
CA ALA A 174 3.50 -3.08 -21.94
C ALA A 174 2.19 -3.82 -22.25
N LEU A 175 1.05 -3.11 -22.29
CA LEU A 175 -0.26 -3.70 -22.60
C LEU A 175 -0.47 -3.89 -24.10
N LEU A 176 -0.03 -2.94 -24.94
CA LEU A 176 -0.28 -2.96 -26.39
C LEU A 176 0.23 -4.20 -27.14
N PRO A 177 1.42 -4.77 -26.85
CA PRO A 177 1.92 -5.96 -27.51
C PRO A 177 1.44 -7.28 -26.89
N SER A 178 0.57 -7.25 -25.87
CA SER A 178 0.08 -8.48 -25.23
C SER A 178 -0.82 -9.29 -26.17
N ASP A 179 -0.81 -10.62 -26.02
CA ASP A 179 -1.66 -11.52 -26.82
C ASP A 179 -3.13 -11.44 -26.39
N ILE A 180 -3.35 -11.34 -25.08
CA ILE A 180 -4.65 -11.30 -24.44
C ILE A 180 -4.71 -10.10 -23.49
N LEU A 181 -5.64 -9.20 -23.76
CA LEU A 181 -5.95 -8.04 -22.93
C LEU A 181 -7.30 -8.26 -22.26
N HIS A 182 -7.29 -8.29 -20.92
CA HIS A 182 -8.52 -8.36 -20.14
C HIS A 182 -9.09 -6.97 -19.96
N VAL A 183 -10.37 -6.81 -20.27
CA VAL A 183 -11.07 -5.53 -20.17
C VAL A 183 -12.33 -5.65 -19.32
N ASP A 184 -12.58 -4.66 -18.49
CA ASP A 184 -13.79 -4.57 -17.68
C ASP A 184 -14.19 -3.12 -17.40
N GLU A 185 -15.44 -2.91 -16.99
CA GLU A 185 -15.99 -1.59 -16.67
C GLU A 185 -16.78 -1.66 -15.37
N THR A 186 -16.35 -0.93 -14.34
CA THR A 186 -17.06 -0.85 -13.06
C THR A 186 -17.61 0.55 -12.84
N SER A 187 -18.90 0.66 -12.52
CA SER A 187 -19.52 1.94 -12.20
C SER A 187 -19.12 2.45 -10.82
N LEU A 188 -18.88 3.75 -10.70
CA LEU A 188 -18.62 4.46 -9.45
C LEU A 188 -19.25 5.85 -9.47
N ARG A 189 -19.08 6.58 -8.36
CA ARG A 189 -19.45 7.99 -8.25
C ARG A 189 -18.19 8.84 -8.08
N ILE A 190 -18.03 9.83 -8.94
CA ILE A 190 -16.98 10.86 -8.85
C ILE A 190 -17.70 12.20 -8.65
N ASP A 191 -17.43 12.87 -7.53
CA ASP A 191 -18.09 14.12 -7.15
C ASP A 191 -19.63 14.04 -7.22
N GLY A 192 -20.18 12.92 -6.77
CA GLY A 192 -21.62 12.64 -6.78
C GLY A 192 -22.21 12.27 -8.14
N LYS A 193 -21.46 12.39 -9.24
CA LYS A 193 -21.89 12.02 -10.59
C LYS A 193 -21.50 10.60 -10.93
N GLN A 194 -22.34 9.92 -11.72
CA GLN A 194 -22.04 8.57 -12.16
C GLN A 194 -20.88 8.59 -13.18
N ALA A 195 -19.92 7.69 -12.97
CA ALA A 195 -18.77 7.47 -13.84
C ALA A 195 -18.50 5.95 -13.92
N TRP A 196 -17.56 5.58 -14.79
CA TRP A 196 -17.07 4.22 -14.95
C TRP A 196 -15.55 4.22 -14.89
N VAL A 197 -14.96 3.31 -14.11
CA VAL A 197 -13.54 2.98 -14.24
C VAL A 197 -13.44 1.85 -15.26
N HIS A 198 -12.71 2.14 -16.32
CA HIS A 198 -12.34 1.20 -17.36
C HIS A 198 -11.02 0.55 -16.98
N VAL A 199 -10.97 -0.76 -17.10
CA VAL A 199 -9.80 -1.59 -16.80
C VAL A 199 -9.28 -2.17 -18.11
N ALA A 200 -7.97 -2.08 -18.31
CA ALA A 200 -7.23 -2.85 -19.31
C ALA A 200 -6.04 -3.50 -18.61
N CYS A 201 -5.95 -4.83 -18.60
CA CYS A 201 -4.91 -5.53 -17.86
C CYS A 201 -4.44 -6.84 -18.48
N THR A 202 -3.23 -7.21 -18.09
CA THR A 202 -2.64 -8.55 -18.24
C THR A 202 -2.41 -9.14 -16.84
N SER A 203 -1.76 -10.30 -16.75
CA SER A 203 -1.33 -10.85 -15.46
C SER A 203 -0.29 -9.99 -14.73
N ALA A 204 0.40 -9.08 -15.43
CA ALA A 204 1.49 -8.28 -14.88
C ALA A 204 1.18 -6.78 -14.78
N TYR A 205 0.33 -6.25 -15.68
CA TYR A 205 0.07 -4.81 -15.81
C TYR A 205 -1.42 -4.51 -15.74
N THR A 206 -1.79 -3.41 -15.08
CA THR A 206 -3.18 -2.97 -14.99
C THR A 206 -3.25 -1.46 -15.20
N TYR A 207 -4.07 -1.05 -16.16
CA TYR A 207 -4.40 0.33 -16.46
C TYR A 207 -5.83 0.61 -16.05
N LEU A 208 -6.03 1.63 -15.21
CA LEU A 208 -7.34 2.06 -14.70
C LEU A 208 -7.61 3.50 -15.14
N ALA A 209 -8.69 3.72 -15.87
CA ALA A 209 -9.08 5.06 -16.32
C ALA A 209 -10.54 5.37 -15.97
N PRO A 210 -10.80 6.38 -15.10
CA PRO A 210 -12.15 6.86 -14.86
C PRO A 210 -12.65 7.67 -16.06
N HIS A 211 -13.91 7.45 -16.44
CA HIS A 211 -14.56 8.16 -17.53
C HIS A 211 -16.04 8.40 -17.25
N ALA A 212 -16.58 9.53 -17.72
CA ALA A 212 -17.99 9.91 -17.51
C ALA A 212 -18.98 9.12 -18.39
N SER A 213 -18.48 8.35 -19.36
CA SER A 213 -19.26 7.49 -20.26
C SER A 213 -18.82 6.04 -20.16
N ARG A 214 -19.72 5.12 -20.52
CA ARG A 214 -19.45 3.69 -20.68
C ARG A 214 -19.30 3.32 -22.16
N GLY A 215 -18.61 2.23 -22.47
CA GLY A 215 -18.54 1.65 -23.81
C GLY A 215 -17.60 2.41 -24.74
N LYS A 216 -17.83 2.22 -26.06
CA LYS A 216 -16.87 2.59 -27.11
C LYS A 216 -16.33 4.02 -27.02
N LYS A 217 -17.20 5.01 -26.77
CA LYS A 217 -16.78 6.41 -26.64
C LYS A 217 -15.65 6.57 -25.61
N ALA A 218 -15.81 5.94 -24.45
CA ALA A 218 -14.84 6.02 -23.37
C ALA A 218 -13.54 5.30 -23.73
N THR A 219 -13.64 4.10 -24.30
CA THR A 219 -12.46 3.32 -24.67
C THR A 219 -11.66 3.98 -25.79
N ASP A 220 -12.35 4.67 -26.71
CA ASP A 220 -11.71 5.45 -27.77
C ASP A 220 -10.97 6.67 -27.20
N GLU A 221 -11.59 7.41 -26.27
CA GLU A 221 -10.97 8.57 -25.60
C GLU A 221 -9.84 8.19 -24.63
N ILE A 222 -9.89 7.00 -24.01
CA ILE A 222 -8.83 6.48 -23.15
C ILE A 222 -7.58 6.08 -23.95
N GLY A 223 -7.73 5.70 -25.22
CA GLY A 223 -6.60 5.51 -26.14
C GLY A 223 -5.96 4.11 -26.16
N ILE A 224 -6.20 3.25 -25.17
CA ILE A 224 -5.61 1.89 -25.14
C ILE A 224 -6.22 0.99 -26.22
N LEU A 225 -7.55 0.82 -26.24
CA LEU A 225 -8.22 -0.14 -27.13
C LEU A 225 -8.12 0.20 -28.62
N PRO A 226 -8.16 1.47 -29.06
CA PRO A 226 -7.96 1.81 -30.48
C PRO A 226 -6.60 1.39 -31.05
N GLN A 227 -5.59 1.23 -30.20
CA GLN A 227 -4.23 0.87 -30.61
C GLN A 227 -3.95 -0.64 -30.48
N TYR A 228 -4.76 -1.36 -29.71
CA TYR A 228 -4.55 -2.77 -29.42
C TYR A 228 -4.99 -3.66 -30.60
N LYS A 229 -4.12 -4.60 -31.00
CA LYS A 229 -4.33 -5.50 -32.15
C LYS A 229 -4.46 -6.97 -31.78
N GLY A 230 -4.35 -7.30 -30.49
CA GLY A 230 -4.45 -8.66 -29.98
C GLY A 230 -5.89 -9.09 -29.69
N THR A 231 -6.05 -10.16 -28.91
CA THR A 231 -7.37 -10.65 -28.50
C THR A 231 -7.83 -9.95 -27.23
N MET A 232 -9.09 -9.50 -27.20
CA MET A 232 -9.69 -8.92 -26.00
C MET A 232 -10.56 -9.95 -25.27
N MET A 233 -10.39 -10.04 -23.96
CA MET A 233 -11.22 -10.86 -23.09
C MET A 233 -12.07 -9.96 -22.18
N LYS A 234 -13.39 -10.03 -22.31
CA LYS A 234 -14.34 -9.32 -21.45
C LYS A 234 -15.20 -10.32 -20.68
N SER A 235 -15.43 -10.05 -19.40
CA SER A 235 -16.35 -10.83 -18.56
C SER A 235 -17.77 -10.76 -19.13
N GLY A 236 -18.15 -11.76 -19.96
CA GLY A 236 -19.50 -11.92 -20.49
C GLY A 236 -19.61 -12.26 -21.98
N PHE A 237 -18.62 -11.93 -22.84
CA PHE A 237 -18.63 -12.26 -24.28
C PHE A 237 -17.21 -12.17 -24.85
N PHE A 238 -16.77 -13.18 -25.60
CA PHE A 238 -15.61 -13.06 -26.50
C PHE A 238 -16.01 -12.18 -27.68
N HIS A 239 -15.21 -11.17 -28.01
CA HIS A 239 -15.27 -10.50 -29.31
C HIS A 239 -13.87 -10.61 -29.93
N ASN A 240 -13.76 -11.36 -31.02
CA ASN A 240 -12.61 -11.28 -31.89
C ASN A 240 -12.78 -10.02 -32.74
N ILE A 241 -11.77 -9.16 -32.75
CA ILE A 241 -11.67 -8.06 -33.69
C ILE A 241 -10.82 -8.59 -34.86
N MET A 242 -11.44 -8.71 -36.04
CA MET A 242 -10.70 -8.74 -37.32
C MET A 242 -10.52 -7.31 -37.81
#